data_AF-A0A4R0HVH5-F1
#
_entry.id   AF-A0A4R0HVH5-F1
#
_cell.length_a   1.000
_cell.length_b   1.000
_cell.length_c   1.000
_cell.angle_alpha   90.00
_cell.angle_beta   90.00
_cell.angle_gamma   90.00
#
_symmetry.space_group_name_H-M   'P 1'
#
loop_
_entity.id
_entity.type
_entity.pdbx_description
1 polymer ?
#
loop_
_entity_poly.entity_id
_entity_poly.type
_entity_poly.pdbx_seq_one_letter_code
_entity_poly.pdbx_strand_id
1 'polypeptide(L)'
;MLDKAVVKRRAEYLAARYAARQLLQNAGCDGHVDTSSSREPVWPAGWCGSLSHTRGHAIAIIAPCNSGLTPGIDIEMFDAKTMRETAEMFTSVDERRLLAACGLAYETALLIVFSAKESLFKALYPEVKCFFGFEAARIGSIDTAAHSIILELTQPLTPERKQGCQFNGQYLIEENRVITLIA
;
A
#
# COMPACT_ATOMS: atom_id res chain seq x y z
N MET A 1 22.61 1.71 -18.93
CA MET A 1 21.77 1.11 -17.87
C MET A 1 20.67 2.08 -17.40
N LEU A 2 20.95 3.38 -17.28
CA LEU A 2 19.95 4.42 -16.94
C LEU A 2 18.73 4.43 -17.89
N ASP A 3 18.94 4.33 -19.21
CA ASP A 3 17.83 4.35 -20.17
C ASP A 3 16.84 3.20 -20.01
N LYS A 4 17.32 1.98 -19.70
CA LYS A 4 16.46 0.82 -19.46
C LYS A 4 15.66 0.96 -18.17
N ALA A 5 16.25 1.53 -17.11
CA ALA A 5 15.55 1.81 -15.86
C ALA A 5 14.45 2.87 -16.06
N VAL A 6 14.73 3.90 -16.86
CA VAL A 6 13.74 4.93 -17.23
C VAL A 6 12.61 4.34 -18.07
N VAL A 7 12.92 3.50 -19.07
CA VAL A 7 11.89 2.81 -19.88
C VAL A 7 11.01 1.91 -19.02
N LYS A 8 11.61 1.10 -18.14
CA LYS A 8 10.87 0.24 -17.21
C LYS A 8 9.92 1.06 -16.32
N ARG A 9 10.43 2.13 -15.69
CA ARG A 9 9.63 3.00 -14.83
C ARG A 9 8.48 3.68 -15.58
N ARG A 10 8.69 4.10 -16.83
CA ARG A 10 7.64 4.66 -17.69
C ARG A 10 6.57 3.62 -18.04
N ALA A 11 6.98 2.38 -18.31
CA ALA A 11 6.05 1.29 -18.60
C ALA A 11 5.18 0.94 -17.38
N GLU A 12 5.78 0.81 -16.19
CA GLU A 12 5.06 0.53 -14.94
C GLU A 12 4.08 1.66 -14.59
N TYR A 13 4.52 2.91 -14.73
CA TYR A 13 3.66 4.10 -14.57
C TYR A 13 2.45 4.09 -15.51
N LEU A 14 2.67 3.75 -16.79
CA LEU A 14 1.61 3.67 -17.79
C LEU A 14 0.66 2.51 -17.49
N ALA A 15 1.18 1.34 -17.11
CA ALA A 15 0.40 0.16 -16.80
C ALA A 15 -0.58 0.39 -15.62
N ALA A 16 -0.11 1.02 -14.54
CA ALA A 16 -0.98 1.35 -13.40
C ALA A 16 -2.13 2.29 -13.79
N ARG A 17 -1.85 3.30 -14.62
CA ARG A 17 -2.87 4.24 -15.13
C ARG A 17 -3.81 3.61 -16.13
N TYR A 18 -3.31 2.69 -16.94
CA TYR A 18 -4.16 1.89 -17.82
C TYR A 18 -5.14 1.05 -17.00
N ALA A 19 -4.67 0.33 -15.96
CA ALA A 19 -5.53 -0.43 -15.06
C ALA A 19 -6.60 0.47 -14.40
N ALA A 20 -6.20 1.64 -13.90
CA ALA A 20 -7.13 2.60 -13.31
C ALA A 20 -8.17 3.12 -14.32
N ARG A 21 -7.77 3.40 -15.55
CA ARG A 21 -8.68 3.81 -16.63
C ARG A 21 -9.69 2.70 -16.95
N GLN A 22 -9.27 1.44 -17.00
CA GLN A 22 -10.20 0.33 -17.21
C GLN A 22 -11.23 0.24 -16.08
N LEU A 23 -10.82 0.41 -14.82
CA LEU A 23 -11.75 0.44 -13.69
C LEU A 23 -12.74 1.62 -13.77
N LEU A 24 -12.26 2.83 -14.10
CA LEU A 24 -13.11 4.01 -14.28
C LEU A 24 -14.12 3.82 -15.40
N GLN A 25 -13.69 3.29 -16.55
CA GLN A 25 -14.58 3.00 -17.68
C GLN A 25 -15.66 1.98 -17.33
N ASN A 26 -15.29 0.90 -16.62
CA ASN A 26 -16.26 -0.08 -16.13
C ASN A 26 -17.27 0.52 -15.14
N ALA A 27 -16.86 1.58 -14.43
CA ALA A 27 -17.73 2.33 -13.53
C ALA A 27 -18.48 3.50 -14.22
N GLY A 28 -18.43 3.60 -15.55
CA GLY A 28 -19.13 4.63 -16.32
C GLY A 28 -18.48 6.00 -16.31
N CYS A 29 -17.18 6.09 -15.97
CA CYS A 29 -16.39 7.32 -15.98
C CYS A 29 -15.36 7.30 -17.12
N ASP A 30 -15.49 8.25 -18.06
CA ASP A 30 -14.53 8.43 -19.18
C ASP A 30 -13.28 9.24 -18.79
N GLY A 31 -13.13 9.58 -17.51
CA GLY A 31 -11.97 10.30 -16.97
C GLY A 31 -10.70 9.45 -16.94
N HIS A 32 -9.57 10.10 -16.60
CA HIS A 32 -8.28 9.44 -16.41
C HIS A 32 -7.58 9.95 -15.15
N VAL A 33 -6.61 9.18 -14.67
CA VAL A 33 -5.82 9.52 -13.48
C VAL A 33 -4.60 10.33 -13.88
N ASP A 34 -4.61 11.61 -13.51
CA ASP A 34 -3.53 12.56 -13.74
C ASP A 34 -2.41 12.44 -12.69
N THR A 35 -1.41 13.32 -12.78
CA THR A 35 -0.31 13.42 -11.83
C THR A 35 -0.15 14.85 -11.34
N SER A 36 -0.20 15.04 -10.03
CA SER A 36 0.03 16.35 -9.42
C SER A 36 1.51 16.76 -9.49
N SER A 37 1.81 18.02 -9.16
CA SER A 37 3.19 18.50 -9.00
C SER A 37 3.97 17.70 -7.94
N SER A 38 3.28 17.19 -6.93
CA SER A 38 3.82 16.31 -5.87
C SER A 38 3.88 14.82 -6.28
N ARG A 39 3.60 14.52 -7.56
CA ARG A 39 3.58 13.16 -8.15
C ARG A 39 2.49 12.22 -7.64
N GLU A 40 1.51 12.74 -6.92
CA GLU A 40 0.38 11.94 -6.46
C GLU A 40 -0.63 11.72 -7.60
N PRO A 41 -1.39 10.61 -7.60
CA PRO A 41 -2.48 10.41 -8.55
C PRO A 41 -3.60 11.44 -8.32
N VAL A 42 -4.03 12.09 -9.41
CA VAL A 42 -5.20 12.99 -9.39
C VAL A 42 -6.35 12.26 -10.05
N TRP A 43 -7.36 11.91 -9.25
CA TRP A 43 -8.51 11.13 -9.70
C TRP A 43 -9.60 12.04 -10.31
N PRO A 44 -10.38 11.52 -11.28
CA PRO A 44 -11.56 12.23 -11.77
C PRO A 44 -12.56 12.57 -10.66
N ALA A 45 -13.36 13.62 -10.87
CA ALA A 45 -14.38 14.03 -9.92
C ALA A 45 -15.31 12.87 -9.54
N GLY A 46 -15.59 12.73 -8.24
CA GLY A 46 -16.42 11.67 -7.68
C GLY A 46 -15.68 10.37 -7.37
N TRP A 47 -14.41 10.24 -7.74
CA TRP A 47 -13.60 9.05 -7.53
C TRP A 47 -12.36 9.33 -6.68
N CYS A 48 -12.02 8.36 -5.85
CA CYS A 48 -10.73 8.24 -5.19
C CYS A 48 -10.16 6.85 -5.47
N GLY A 49 -8.89 6.63 -5.13
CA GLY A 49 -8.24 5.36 -5.42
C GLY A 49 -6.77 5.35 -5.06
N SER A 50 -6.14 4.20 -5.30
CA SER A 50 -4.71 4.02 -5.14
C SER A 50 -4.12 3.18 -6.26
N LEU A 51 -2.84 3.39 -6.51
CA LEU A 51 -2.06 2.74 -7.55
C LEU A 51 -0.82 2.10 -6.91
N SER A 52 -0.44 0.91 -7.36
CA SER A 52 0.88 0.35 -7.08
C SER A 52 1.43 -0.41 -8.28
N HIS A 53 2.74 -0.56 -8.30
CA HIS A 53 3.43 -1.33 -9.32
C HIS A 53 4.75 -1.88 -8.77
N THR A 54 5.11 -3.09 -9.18
CA THR A 54 6.39 -3.72 -8.82
C THR A 54 6.81 -4.67 -9.92
N ARG A 55 8.10 -4.68 -10.26
CA ARG A 55 8.75 -5.65 -11.17
C ARG A 55 7.86 -6.17 -12.32
N GLY A 56 7.27 -5.27 -13.12
CA GLY A 56 6.44 -5.65 -14.28
C GLY A 56 4.96 -5.93 -14.01
N HIS A 57 4.48 -5.74 -12.77
CA HIS A 57 3.07 -5.79 -12.39
C HIS A 57 2.59 -4.39 -12.02
N ALA A 58 1.31 -4.13 -12.26
CA ALA A 58 0.64 -2.91 -11.83
C ALA A 58 -0.78 -3.22 -11.39
N ILE A 59 -1.23 -2.53 -10.34
CA ILE A 59 -2.54 -2.67 -9.75
C ILE A 59 -3.13 -1.29 -9.48
N ALA A 60 -4.45 -1.20 -9.61
CA ALA A 60 -5.23 -0.03 -9.26
C ALA A 60 -6.46 -0.46 -8.46
N ILE A 61 -6.92 0.41 -7.57
CA ILE A 61 -8.21 0.29 -6.91
C ILE A 61 -8.91 1.65 -6.95
N ILE A 62 -10.23 1.64 -7.11
CA ILE A 62 -11.06 2.84 -7.10
C ILE A 62 -12.21 2.69 -6.11
N ALA A 63 -12.64 3.81 -5.54
CA ALA A 63 -13.85 3.91 -4.74
C ALA A 63 -14.57 5.24 -5.05
N PRO A 64 -15.90 5.29 -4.94
CA PRO A 64 -16.63 6.56 -4.96
C PRO A 64 -16.24 7.42 -3.74
N CYS A 65 -16.05 8.73 -3.92
CA CYS A 65 -15.70 9.62 -2.81
C CYS A 65 -16.77 9.66 -1.69
N ASN A 66 -18.03 9.32 -1.99
CA ASN A 66 -19.12 9.28 -1.01
C ASN A 66 -19.23 7.94 -0.26
N SER A 67 -18.34 6.98 -0.53
CA SER A 67 -18.31 5.68 0.17
C SER A 67 -17.77 5.77 1.60
N GLY A 68 -17.07 6.86 1.93
CA GLY A 68 -16.33 6.99 3.20
C GLY A 68 -15.02 6.22 3.23
N LEU A 69 -14.61 5.59 2.11
CA LEU A 69 -13.36 4.84 1.99
C LEU A 69 -12.23 5.70 1.44
N THR A 70 -11.02 5.42 1.91
CA THR A 70 -9.77 5.99 1.39
C THR A 70 -8.81 4.84 1.09
N PRO A 71 -8.96 4.17 -0.06
CA PRO A 71 -8.23 2.95 -0.33
C PRO A 71 -6.75 3.25 -0.61
N GLY A 72 -5.87 2.48 0.00
CA GLY A 72 -4.46 2.35 -0.28
C GLY A 72 -4.14 0.91 -0.63
N ILE A 73 -3.57 0.70 -1.82
CA ILE A 73 -3.22 -0.64 -2.31
C ILE A 73 -1.73 -0.73 -2.60
N ASP A 74 -1.17 -1.91 -2.34
CA ASP A 74 0.21 -2.18 -2.65
C ASP A 74 0.43 -3.61 -3.16
N ILE A 75 1.48 -3.77 -3.99
CA ILE A 75 1.87 -5.06 -4.59
C ILE A 75 3.39 -5.16 -4.51
N GLU A 76 3.89 -6.24 -3.91
CA GLU A 76 5.32 -6.49 -3.78
C GLU A 76 5.70 -7.91 -4.15
N MET A 77 6.87 -8.06 -4.80
CA MET A 77 7.40 -9.37 -5.16
C MET A 77 8.23 -9.96 -4.04
N PHE A 78 8.22 -11.29 -3.92
CA PHE A 78 9.09 -11.97 -2.96
C PHE A 78 10.58 -11.71 -3.21
N ASP A 79 11.23 -11.22 -2.16
CA ASP A 79 12.69 -11.07 -2.07
C ASP A 79 13.13 -11.33 -0.63
N ALA A 80 13.21 -12.61 -0.28
CA ALA A 80 13.45 -13.06 1.09
C ALA A 80 14.76 -12.53 1.69
N LYS A 81 15.79 -12.35 0.85
CA LYS A 81 17.07 -11.80 1.27
C LYS A 81 16.91 -10.32 1.63
N THR A 82 16.34 -9.53 0.72
CA THR A 82 16.14 -8.09 0.92
C THR A 82 15.27 -7.85 2.15
N MET A 83 14.16 -8.60 2.31
CA MET A 83 13.27 -8.44 3.47
C MET A 83 13.97 -8.67 4.80
N ARG A 84 14.87 -9.67 4.91
CA ARG A 84 15.65 -9.88 6.13
C ARG A 84 16.63 -8.74 6.39
N GLU A 85 17.36 -8.32 5.35
CA GLU A 85 18.40 -7.30 5.45
C GLU A 85 17.83 -5.91 5.78
N THR A 86 16.59 -5.63 5.38
CA THR A 86 15.94 -4.33 5.60
C THR A 86 14.87 -4.32 6.70
N ALA A 87 14.61 -5.45 7.37
CA ALA A 87 13.53 -5.60 8.35
C ALA A 87 13.51 -4.48 9.40
N GLU A 88 14.66 -4.06 9.91
CA GLU A 88 14.77 -3.05 10.96
C GLU A 88 14.40 -1.64 10.49
N MET A 89 14.38 -1.38 9.18
CA MET A 89 14.00 -0.08 8.62
C MET A 89 12.51 0.20 8.70
N PHE A 90 11.68 -0.86 8.78
CA PHE A 90 10.22 -0.74 8.77
C PHE A 90 9.53 -1.48 9.92
N THR A 91 10.27 -2.16 10.79
CA THR A 91 9.72 -2.85 11.97
C THR A 91 10.48 -2.50 13.24
N SER A 92 9.75 -2.43 14.34
CA SER A 92 10.28 -2.47 15.71
C SER A 92 10.64 -3.90 16.13
N VAL A 93 11.36 -4.03 17.25
CA VAL A 93 11.71 -5.33 17.84
C VAL A 93 10.46 -6.14 18.19
N ASP A 94 9.41 -5.50 18.72
CA ASP A 94 8.19 -6.18 19.12
C ASP A 94 7.36 -6.63 17.91
N GLU A 95 7.32 -5.84 16.84
CA GLU A 95 6.75 -6.27 15.55
C GLU A 95 7.49 -7.50 15.01
N ARG A 96 8.83 -7.52 15.03
CA ARG A 96 9.60 -8.70 14.59
C ARG A 96 9.31 -9.95 15.41
N ARG A 97 9.14 -9.81 16.74
CA ARG A 97 8.76 -10.93 17.61
C ARG A 97 7.37 -11.46 17.28
N LEU A 98 6.41 -10.57 17.07
CA LEU A 98 5.04 -10.92 16.65
C LEU A 98 5.06 -11.68 15.31
N LEU A 99 5.80 -11.16 14.32
CA LEU A 99 5.92 -11.78 13.00
C LEU A 99 6.61 -13.14 13.04
N ALA A 100 7.63 -13.31 13.89
CA ALA A 100 8.27 -14.61 14.08
C ALA A 100 7.33 -15.68 14.68
N ALA A 101 6.27 -15.26 15.38
CA ALA A 101 5.29 -16.13 16.02
C ALA A 101 3.97 -16.29 15.24
N CYS A 102 3.78 -15.59 14.11
CA CYS A 102 2.48 -15.52 13.44
C CYS A 102 2.10 -16.77 12.61
N GLY A 103 3.01 -17.73 12.46
CA GLY A 103 2.76 -18.98 11.73
C GLY A 103 2.99 -18.92 10.20
N LEU A 104 3.36 -17.75 9.66
CA LEU A 104 3.88 -17.62 8.30
C LEU A 104 5.40 -17.77 8.27
N ALA A 105 5.96 -18.05 7.09
CA ALA A 105 7.38 -17.87 6.86
C ALA A 105 7.77 -16.41 7.19
N TYR A 106 8.81 -16.23 7.99
CA TYR A 106 9.15 -14.92 8.57
C TYR A 106 9.34 -13.83 7.51
N GLU A 107 9.96 -14.15 6.38
CA GLU A 107 10.18 -13.21 5.28
C GLU A 107 8.88 -12.87 4.54
N THR A 108 7.90 -13.77 4.55
CA THR A 108 6.56 -13.49 4.03
C THR A 108 5.81 -12.55 4.96
N ALA A 109 5.90 -12.79 6.26
CA ALA A 109 5.32 -11.90 7.26
C ALA A 109 5.93 -10.49 7.18
N LEU A 110 7.25 -10.38 7.00
CA LEU A 110 7.94 -9.10 6.77
C LEU A 110 7.44 -8.40 5.50
N LEU A 111 7.30 -9.12 4.38
CA LEU A 111 6.81 -8.55 3.13
C LEU A 111 5.37 -8.03 3.24
N ILE A 112 4.50 -8.77 3.94
CA ILE A 112 3.13 -8.34 4.22
C ILE A 112 3.12 -7.02 5.00
N VAL A 113 3.95 -6.90 6.04
CA VAL A 113 4.00 -5.69 6.86
C VAL A 113 4.57 -4.51 6.10
N PHE A 114 5.65 -4.71 5.34
CA PHE A 114 6.21 -3.69 4.47
C PHE A 114 5.12 -3.14 3.53
N SER A 115 4.48 -4.04 2.78
CA SER A 115 3.44 -3.70 1.82
C SER A 115 2.22 -3.05 2.50
N ALA A 116 1.80 -3.56 3.67
CA ALA A 116 0.67 -3.00 4.41
C ALA A 116 0.95 -1.58 4.91
N LYS A 117 2.18 -1.27 5.36
CA LYS A 117 2.54 0.10 5.74
C LYS A 117 2.59 1.04 4.53
N GLU A 118 3.01 0.56 3.36
CA GLU A 118 2.91 1.34 2.12
C GLU A 118 1.46 1.58 1.68
N SER A 119 0.59 0.57 1.82
CA SER A 119 -0.84 0.72 1.63
C SER A 119 -1.43 1.76 2.57
N LEU A 120 -1.04 1.76 3.85
CA LEU A 120 -1.49 2.75 4.82
C LEU A 120 -1.05 4.15 4.43
N PHE A 121 0.22 4.30 4.01
CA PHE A 121 0.73 5.57 3.51
C PHE A 121 -0.14 6.10 2.37
N LYS A 122 -0.44 5.28 1.37
CA LYS A 122 -1.28 5.67 0.22
C LYS A 122 -2.71 6.00 0.62
N ALA A 123 -3.29 5.27 1.59
CA ALA A 123 -4.63 5.52 2.12
C ALA A 123 -4.72 6.88 2.83
N LEU A 124 -3.71 7.24 3.63
CA LEU A 124 -3.74 8.45 4.46
C LEU A 124 -3.15 9.69 3.78
N TYR A 125 -2.27 9.55 2.78
CA TYR A 125 -1.62 10.69 2.13
C TYR A 125 -2.60 11.75 1.57
N PRO A 126 -3.77 11.40 0.99
CA PRO A 126 -4.74 12.41 0.55
C PRO A 126 -5.23 13.35 1.66
N GLU A 127 -5.27 12.88 2.91
CA GLU A 127 -5.65 13.66 4.08
C GLU A 127 -4.43 14.34 4.73
N VAL A 128 -3.34 13.58 4.91
CA VAL A 128 -2.14 14.02 5.66
C VAL A 128 -1.30 15.03 4.87
N LYS A 129 -1.18 14.86 3.54
CA LYS A 129 -0.44 15.73 2.61
C LYS A 129 1.02 16.04 2.98
N CYS A 130 1.61 15.23 3.86
CA CYS A 130 3.02 15.25 4.19
C CYS A 130 3.57 13.82 4.29
N PHE A 131 4.89 13.69 4.18
CA PHE A 131 5.54 12.39 4.33
C PHE A 131 5.59 11.98 5.80
N PHE A 132 5.33 10.70 6.07
CA PHE A 132 5.55 10.04 7.36
C PHE A 132 6.17 8.67 7.10
N GLY A 133 7.10 8.26 7.97
CA GLY A 133 7.85 7.02 7.81
C GLY A 133 7.13 5.80 8.38
N PHE A 134 7.79 4.64 8.26
CA PHE A 134 7.26 3.35 8.74
C PHE A 134 7.06 3.31 10.26
N GLU A 135 7.78 4.15 11.00
CA GLU A 135 7.65 4.30 12.45
C GLU A 135 6.31 4.89 12.87
N ALA A 136 5.62 5.62 11.99
CA ALA A 136 4.34 6.26 12.28
C ALA A 136 3.19 5.26 12.49
N ALA A 137 3.38 3.99 12.12
CA ALA A 137 2.43 2.92 12.38
C ALA A 137 3.12 1.64 12.83
N ARG A 138 2.46 0.89 13.71
CA ARG A 138 2.90 -0.43 14.18
C ARG A 138 1.85 -1.49 13.86
N ILE A 139 2.26 -2.75 13.85
CA ILE A 139 1.31 -3.88 13.80
C ILE A 139 0.56 -3.96 15.14
N GLY A 140 -0.77 -3.86 15.09
CA GLY A 140 -1.66 -4.19 16.20
C GLY A 140 -1.91 -5.69 16.29
N SER A 141 -2.24 -6.33 15.16
CA SER A 141 -2.41 -7.78 15.04
C SER A 141 -2.24 -8.25 13.60
N ILE A 142 -2.00 -9.54 13.42
CA ILE A 142 -2.05 -10.23 12.13
C ILE A 142 -2.84 -11.53 12.33
N ASP A 143 -3.85 -11.75 11.49
CA ASP A 143 -4.64 -12.98 11.46
C ASP A 143 -4.34 -13.73 10.16
N THR A 144 -3.76 -14.92 10.30
CA THR A 144 -3.34 -15.75 9.17
C THR A 144 -4.45 -16.62 8.60
N ALA A 145 -5.50 -16.87 9.38
CA ALA A 145 -6.68 -17.59 8.89
C ALA A 145 -7.61 -16.65 8.12
N ALA A 146 -7.78 -15.41 8.61
CA ALA A 146 -8.62 -14.41 7.98
C ALA A 146 -7.91 -13.57 6.90
N HIS A 147 -6.60 -13.77 6.72
CA HIS A 147 -5.76 -12.98 5.82
C HIS A 147 -5.87 -11.46 6.05
N SER A 148 -5.86 -11.06 7.33
CA SER A 148 -6.05 -9.67 7.75
C SER A 148 -4.93 -9.18 8.67
N ILE A 149 -4.72 -7.87 8.66
CA ILE A 149 -3.72 -7.18 9.49
C ILE A 149 -4.34 -5.91 10.05
N ILE A 150 -4.05 -5.57 11.29
CA ILE A 150 -4.42 -4.29 11.89
C ILE A 150 -3.15 -3.48 12.07
N LEU A 151 -3.14 -2.25 11.55
CA LEU A 151 -2.09 -1.27 11.83
C LEU A 151 -2.62 -0.21 12.80
N GLU A 152 -1.76 0.29 13.66
CA GLU A 152 -2.08 1.32 14.65
C GLU A 152 -1.10 2.47 14.57
N LEU A 153 -1.57 3.73 14.56
CA LEU A 153 -0.69 4.89 14.58
C LEU A 153 0.06 5.01 15.91
N THR A 154 1.35 5.25 15.83
CA THR A 154 2.23 5.47 16.98
C THR A 154 2.35 6.95 17.34
N GLN A 155 1.93 7.84 16.45
CA GLN A 155 1.98 9.29 16.59
C GLN A 155 0.75 9.92 15.91
N PRO A 156 0.34 11.13 16.31
CA PRO A 156 -0.67 11.87 15.56
C PRO A 156 -0.13 12.29 14.18
N LEU A 157 -0.95 12.14 13.14
CA LEU A 157 -0.67 12.61 11.78
C LEU A 157 -1.52 13.83 11.41
N THR A 158 -2.78 13.86 11.85
CA THR A 158 -3.74 14.98 11.73
C THR A 158 -4.55 15.08 13.02
N PRO A 159 -5.35 16.16 13.23
CA PRO A 159 -6.27 16.23 14.37
C PRO A 159 -7.26 15.05 14.44
N GLU A 160 -7.64 14.50 13.28
CA GLU A 160 -8.54 13.35 13.13
C GLU A 160 -7.80 12.02 13.22
N ARG A 161 -6.54 11.95 12.75
CA ARG A 161 -5.66 10.77 12.82
C ARG A 161 -4.72 10.86 14.00
N LYS A 162 -5.26 10.56 15.18
CA LYS A 162 -4.52 10.57 16.45
C LYS A 162 -3.70 9.29 16.63
N GLN A 163 -2.72 9.35 17.52
CA GLN A 163 -2.07 8.16 18.03
C GLN A 163 -3.11 7.14 18.55
N GLY A 164 -2.91 5.87 18.27
CA GLY A 164 -3.83 4.79 18.61
C GLY A 164 -4.96 4.57 17.61
N CYS A 165 -5.12 5.42 16.58
CA CYS A 165 -6.05 5.12 15.49
C CYS A 165 -5.65 3.82 14.80
N GLN A 166 -6.63 2.94 14.59
CA GLN A 166 -6.43 1.62 13.98
C GLN A 166 -7.00 1.57 12.56
N PHE A 167 -6.35 0.79 11.72
CA PHE A 167 -6.72 0.57 10.33
C PHE A 167 -6.74 -0.92 10.04
N ASN A 168 -7.86 -1.38 9.49
CA ASN A 168 -7.99 -2.76 9.02
C ASN A 168 -7.38 -2.87 7.63
N GLY A 169 -6.55 -3.88 7.46
CA GLY A 169 -5.97 -4.25 6.19
C GLY A 169 -6.29 -5.70 5.84
N GLN A 170 -6.34 -5.98 4.55
CA GLN A 170 -6.37 -7.33 4.00
C GLN A 170 -5.09 -7.58 3.22
N TYR A 171 -4.66 -8.84 3.15
CA TYR A 171 -3.55 -9.23 2.31
C TYR A 171 -3.86 -10.49 1.53
N LEU A 172 -3.24 -10.61 0.36
CA LEU A 172 -3.28 -11.81 -0.47
C LEU A 172 -1.85 -12.26 -0.71
N ILE A 173 -1.58 -13.55 -0.49
CA ILE A 173 -0.31 -14.20 -0.82
C ILE A 173 -0.54 -15.03 -2.08
N GLU A 174 0.21 -14.72 -3.13
CA GLU A 174 0.27 -15.52 -4.36
C GLU A 174 1.68 -16.10 -4.53
N GLU A 175 1.88 -16.97 -5.51
CA GLU A 175 3.12 -17.76 -5.67
C GLU A 175 4.42 -16.94 -5.57
N ASN A 176 4.42 -15.70 -6.08
CA ASN A 176 5.62 -14.86 -6.15
C ASN A 176 5.42 -13.41 -5.67
N ARG A 177 4.28 -13.10 -5.04
CA ARG A 177 3.94 -11.74 -4.63
C ARG A 177 2.98 -11.69 -3.46
N VAL A 178 2.94 -10.52 -2.83
CA VAL A 178 1.96 -10.13 -1.84
C VAL A 178 1.23 -8.89 -2.33
N ILE A 179 -0.09 -8.86 -2.15
CA ILE A 179 -0.92 -7.67 -2.35
C ILE A 179 -1.51 -7.29 -1.00
N THR A 180 -1.51 -6.01 -0.65
CA THR A 180 -2.16 -5.50 0.56
C THR A 180 -3.13 -4.37 0.24
N LEU A 181 -4.19 -4.26 1.03
CA LEU A 181 -5.22 -3.23 0.91
C LEU A 181 -5.57 -2.69 2.30
N ILE A 182 -5.65 -1.37 2.43
CA ILE A 182 -6.22 -0.65 3.59
C ILE A 182 -7.24 0.34 3.04
N ALA A 183 -8.44 0.43 3.61
CA ALA A 183 -9.51 1.30 3.09
C ALA A 183 -10.42 1.87 4.18
#